data_AF-A0A927B6Z2-F1
#
_entry.id   AF-A0A927B6Z2-F1
#
_cell.length_a   1.000
_cell.length_b   1.000
_cell.length_c   1.000
_cell.angle_alpha   90.00
_cell.angle_beta   90.00
_cell.angle_gamma   90.00
#
_symmetry.space_group_name_H-M   'P 1'
#
loop_
_entity.id
_entity.type
_entity.pdbx_description
1 polymer ?
#
loop_
_entity_poly.entity_id
_entity_poly.type
_entity_poly.pdbx_seq_one_letter_code
_entity_poly.pdbx_strand_id
1 'polypeptide(L)'
;MENFLSFVLLLNIAWLEWGGTTLIAAMVFVETGLLLGLIVPGGETLLFTAGLLCGINTFPLPVELLIGLLIVAAIAGDMTGFWIGGKIGSRLRQQPDTFLFKRRYWEQSENFYRKHPRWALLAGRFLPIIRTFNPLLAASSGMSWPRFLLLTATGCVAYITVLVMAGY
;
A
#
# COMPACT_ATOMS: atom_id res chain seq x y z
N MET A 1 16.68 17.63 -4.13
CA MET A 1 15.51 16.97 -3.51
C MET A 1 14.23 17.78 -3.70
N GLU A 2 14.27 19.12 -3.58
CA GLU A 2 13.10 19.99 -3.77
C GLU A 2 12.41 19.80 -5.15
N ASN A 3 13.17 19.67 -6.25
CA ASN A 3 12.57 19.44 -7.57
C ASN A 3 11.79 18.12 -7.70
N PHE A 4 12.16 17.07 -6.97
CA PHE A 4 11.45 15.79 -7.04
C PHE A 4 10.14 15.84 -6.26
N LEU A 5 10.16 16.44 -5.08
CA LEU A 5 8.96 16.65 -4.27
C LEU A 5 7.96 17.59 -4.98
N SER A 6 8.44 18.69 -5.54
CA SER A 6 7.60 19.61 -6.32
C SER A 6 7.06 18.96 -7.60
N PHE A 7 7.85 18.12 -8.28
CA PHE A 7 7.38 17.34 -9.42
C PHE A 7 6.28 16.35 -9.02
N VAL A 8 6.47 15.60 -7.93
CA VAL A 8 5.46 14.66 -7.41
C VAL A 8 4.20 15.38 -6.96
N LEU A 9 4.31 16.56 -6.33
CA LEU A 9 3.18 17.38 -5.94
C LEU A 9 2.41 17.93 -7.14
N LEU A 10 3.12 18.49 -8.14
CA LEU A 10 2.51 18.98 -9.38
C LEU A 10 1.84 17.84 -10.16
N LEU A 11 2.47 16.67 -10.17
CA LEU A 11 1.90 15.46 -10.72
C LEU A 11 0.61 15.12 -9.95
N ASN A 12 0.65 14.98 -8.63
CA ASN A 12 -0.55 14.68 -7.84
C ASN A 12 -1.69 15.67 -8.11
N ILE A 13 -1.41 16.97 -8.11
CA ILE A 13 -2.41 18.03 -8.40
C ILE A 13 -2.97 17.91 -9.83
N ALA A 14 -2.13 17.66 -10.84
CA ALA A 14 -2.60 17.47 -12.21
C ALA A 14 -3.51 16.24 -12.35
N TRP A 15 -3.21 15.16 -11.63
CA TRP A 15 -4.02 13.94 -11.67
C TRP A 15 -5.34 14.11 -10.91
N LEU A 16 -5.34 14.94 -9.87
CA LEU A 16 -6.51 15.42 -9.15
C LEU A 16 -7.43 16.25 -10.05
N GLU A 17 -6.87 17.19 -10.82
CA GLU A 17 -7.63 18.02 -11.77
C GLU A 17 -8.19 17.23 -12.95
N TRP A 18 -7.44 16.26 -13.50
CA TRP A 18 -7.84 15.55 -14.72
C TRP A 18 -8.68 14.30 -14.47
N GLY A 19 -8.52 13.64 -13.32
CA GLY A 19 -9.13 12.32 -13.06
C GLY A 19 -10.05 12.23 -11.85
N GLY A 20 -10.05 13.24 -10.97
CA GLY A 20 -10.85 13.26 -9.75
C GLY A 20 -10.59 12.07 -8.80
N THR A 21 -11.56 11.77 -7.94
CA THR A 21 -11.49 10.76 -6.87
C THR A 21 -11.24 9.34 -7.38
N THR A 22 -11.78 9.02 -8.56
CA THR A 22 -11.68 7.69 -9.16
C THR A 22 -10.24 7.36 -9.54
N LEU A 23 -9.50 8.36 -10.01
CA LEU A 23 -8.12 8.17 -10.42
C LEU A 23 -7.20 7.97 -9.21
N ILE A 24 -7.44 8.70 -8.12
CA ILE A 24 -6.71 8.54 -6.85
C ILE A 24 -6.93 7.14 -6.28
N ALA A 25 -8.18 6.66 -6.29
CA ALA A 25 -8.49 5.30 -5.88
C ALA A 25 -7.79 4.27 -6.77
N ALA A 26 -7.76 4.49 -8.09
CA ALA A 26 -7.05 3.61 -9.02
C ALA A 26 -5.53 3.63 -8.80
N MET A 27 -4.93 4.79 -8.51
CA MET A 27 -3.51 4.95 -8.18
C MET A 27 -3.17 4.17 -6.90
N VAL A 28 -3.92 4.39 -5.82
CA VAL A 28 -3.73 3.67 -4.55
C VAL A 28 -3.87 2.17 -4.77
N PHE A 29 -4.86 1.73 -5.56
CA PHE A 29 -5.05 0.34 -5.92
C PHE A 29 -3.87 -0.23 -6.72
N VAL A 30 -3.36 0.48 -7.72
CA VAL A 30 -2.22 0.04 -8.55
C VAL A 30 -0.93 -0.03 -7.72
N GLU A 31 -0.68 0.97 -6.88
CA GLU A 31 0.50 1.06 -6.04
C GLU A 31 0.54 -0.05 -4.98
N THR A 32 -0.61 -0.33 -4.34
CA THR A 32 -0.73 -1.40 -3.33
C THR A 32 -0.85 -2.79 -3.95
N GLY A 33 -1.56 -2.93 -5.08
CA GLY A 33 -1.93 -4.24 -5.63
C GLY A 33 -0.96 -4.88 -6.61
N LEU A 34 -0.17 -4.10 -7.36
CA LEU A 34 0.66 -4.65 -8.46
C LEU A 34 2.15 -4.79 -8.13
N LEU A 35 2.56 -4.70 -6.85
CA LEU A 35 3.97 -4.60 -6.46
C LEU A 35 4.70 -3.39 -7.11
N LEU A 36 3.95 -2.52 -7.79
CA LEU A 36 4.44 -1.32 -8.47
C LEU A 36 4.74 -0.19 -7.50
N GLY A 37 4.37 -0.30 -6.22
CA GLY A 37 4.79 0.62 -5.18
C GLY A 37 6.32 0.71 -5.01
N LEU A 38 7.10 -0.23 -5.56
CA LEU A 38 8.56 -0.10 -5.64
C LEU A 38 9.03 0.85 -6.77
N ILE A 39 8.21 1.02 -7.81
CA ILE A 39 8.49 1.85 -9.00
C ILE A 39 7.85 3.24 -8.87
N VAL A 40 6.73 3.34 -8.15
CA VAL A 40 6.01 4.59 -7.91
C VAL A 40 6.14 5.00 -6.44
N PRO A 41 7.24 5.63 -6.02
CA PRO A 41 7.33 6.24 -4.70
C PRO A 41 6.46 7.50 -4.68
N GLY A 42 5.27 7.43 -4.08
CA GLY A 42 4.37 8.59 -4.03
C GLY A 42 3.01 8.42 -3.35
N GLY A 43 2.60 7.22 -2.94
CA GLY A 43 1.29 7.03 -2.31
C GLY A 43 1.07 7.81 -1.03
N GLU A 44 2.12 7.92 -0.22
CA GLU A 44 2.09 8.62 1.07
C GLU A 44 1.84 10.12 0.88
N THR A 45 2.54 10.72 -0.08
CA THR A 45 2.37 12.13 -0.41
C THR A 45 1.04 12.38 -1.10
N LEU A 46 0.53 11.43 -1.90
CA LEU A 46 -0.78 11.51 -2.53
C LEU A 46 -1.92 11.46 -1.51
N LEU A 47 -1.86 10.55 -0.52
CA LEU A 47 -2.83 10.49 0.59
C LEU A 47 -2.83 11.79 1.41
N PHE A 48 -1.64 12.31 1.73
CA PHE A 48 -1.48 13.56 2.46
C PHE A 48 -2.02 14.76 1.66
N THR A 49 -1.69 14.85 0.36
CA THR A 49 -2.14 15.93 -0.53
C THR A 49 -3.66 15.88 -0.71
N ALA A 50 -4.25 14.69 -0.82
CA ALA A 50 -5.70 14.53 -0.92
C ALA A 50 -6.42 15.04 0.34
N GLY A 51 -5.87 14.79 1.54
CA GLY A 51 -6.35 15.38 2.79
C GLY A 51 -6.26 16.91 2.80
N LEU A 52 -5.11 17.46 2.44
CA LEU A 52 -4.88 18.91 2.36
C LEU A 52 -5.87 19.61 1.43
N LEU A 53 -6.12 19.04 0.25
CA LEU A 53 -7.06 19.59 -0.72
C LEU A 53 -8.52 19.53 -0.24
N CYS A 54 -8.88 18.52 0.55
CA CYS A 54 -10.16 18.49 1.27
C CYS A 54 -10.24 19.60 2.34
N GLY A 55 -9.16 19.87 3.07
CA GLY A 55 -9.11 20.92 4.10
C GLY A 55 -9.30 22.33 3.53
N ILE A 56 -8.75 22.61 2.36
CA ILE A 56 -8.92 23.89 1.65
C ILE A 56 -10.21 23.99 0.80
N ASN A 57 -11.17 23.06 0.98
CA ASN A 57 -12.45 23.01 0.24
C ASN A 57 -12.31 23.02 -1.29
N THR A 58 -11.16 22.59 -1.82
CA THR A 58 -10.93 22.49 -3.27
C THR A 58 -11.36 21.13 -3.81
N PHE A 59 -11.61 20.17 -2.90
CA PHE A 59 -12.07 18.83 -3.26
C PHE A 59 -13.59 18.73 -3.31
N PRO A 60 -14.17 18.13 -4.37
CA PRO A 60 -15.62 17.97 -4.49
C PRO A 60 -16.23 16.91 -3.55
N LEU A 61 -15.42 16.18 -2.76
CA LEU A 61 -15.91 15.16 -1.83
C LEU A 61 -15.59 15.52 -0.38
N PRO A 62 -16.51 15.20 0.54
CA PRO A 62 -16.24 15.27 1.96
C PRO A 62 -15.17 14.26 2.36
N VAL A 63 -14.37 14.61 3.36
CA VAL A 63 -13.18 13.87 3.78
C VAL A 63 -13.53 12.44 4.24
N GLU A 64 -14.71 12.23 4.83
CA GLU A 64 -15.13 10.90 5.28
C GLU A 64 -15.35 9.93 4.10
N LEU A 65 -15.94 10.43 3.01
CA LEU A 65 -16.15 9.62 1.79
C LEU A 65 -14.83 9.33 1.08
N LEU A 66 -13.90 10.30 1.07
CA LEU A 66 -12.55 10.12 0.54
C LEU A 66 -11.82 9.01 1.31
N ILE A 67 -11.79 9.09 2.65
CA ILE A 67 -11.15 8.08 3.51
C ILE A 67 -11.77 6.69 3.25
N GLY A 68 -13.10 6.60 3.21
CA GLY A 68 -13.80 5.34 2.93
C GLY A 68 -13.41 4.73 1.58
N LEU A 69 -13.40 5.55 0.52
CA LEU A 69 -13.02 5.11 -0.84
C LEU A 69 -11.58 4.60 -0.88
N LEU A 70 -10.65 5.34 -0.26
CA LEU A 70 -9.23 4.97 -0.23
C LEU A 70 -8.99 3.68 0.55
N ILE A 71 -9.72 3.47 1.66
CA ILE A 71 -9.64 2.22 2.43
C ILE A 71 -10.09 1.04 1.57
N VAL A 72 -11.21 1.16 0.87
CA VAL A 72 -11.71 0.10 -0.01
C VAL A 72 -10.71 -0.18 -1.13
N ALA A 73 -10.17 0.87 -1.77
CA ALA A 73 -9.16 0.73 -2.82
C ALA A 73 -7.89 0.04 -2.32
N ALA A 74 -7.38 0.43 -1.15
CA ALA A 74 -6.19 -0.18 -0.55
C ALA A 74 -6.42 -1.65 -0.14
N ILE A 75 -7.58 -1.97 0.45
CA ILE A 75 -7.93 -3.36 0.78
C ILE A 75 -8.02 -4.20 -0.51
N ALA A 76 -8.68 -3.68 -1.55
CA ALA A 76 -8.78 -4.37 -2.83
C ALA A 76 -7.40 -4.59 -3.48
N GLY A 77 -6.51 -3.61 -3.41
CA GLY A 77 -5.12 -3.73 -3.84
C GLY A 77 -4.39 -4.83 -3.07
N ASP A 78 -4.39 -4.76 -1.74
CA ASP A 78 -3.74 -5.75 -0.87
C ASP A 78 -4.28 -7.18 -1.10
N MET A 79 -5.59 -7.34 -1.35
CA MET A 79 -6.19 -8.63 -1.72
C MET A 79 -5.66 -9.14 -3.05
N THR A 80 -5.50 -8.27 -4.04
CA THR A 80 -4.94 -8.61 -5.34
C THR A 80 -3.48 -9.03 -5.19
N GLY A 81 -2.70 -8.29 -4.39
CA GLY A 81 -1.32 -8.64 -4.05
C GLY A 81 -1.21 -9.98 -3.32
N PHE A 82 -2.14 -10.30 -2.42
CA PHE A 82 -2.16 -11.58 -1.70
C PHE A 82 -2.45 -12.75 -2.66
N TRP A 83 -3.38 -12.57 -3.58
CA TRP A 83 -3.71 -13.57 -4.61
C TRP A 83 -2.54 -13.80 -5.58
N ILE A 84 -1.96 -12.72 -6.09
CA ILE A 84 -0.75 -12.77 -6.93
C ILE A 84 0.37 -13.45 -6.14
N GLY A 85 0.52 -13.11 -4.86
CA GLY A 85 1.57 -13.66 -4.03
C GLY A 85 1.42 -15.13 -3.67
N GLY A 86 0.19 -15.63 -3.55
CA GLY A 86 -0.06 -17.08 -3.44
C GLY A 86 0.35 -17.83 -4.70
N LYS A 87 0.10 -17.26 -5.88
CA LYS A 87 0.44 -17.85 -7.18
C LYS A 87 1.94 -17.77 -7.51
N ILE A 88 2.57 -16.63 -7.25
CA ILE A 88 3.97 -16.36 -7.58
C ILE A 88 4.92 -16.82 -6.46
N GLY A 89 4.44 -16.90 -5.21
CA GLY A 89 5.26 -17.26 -4.05
C GLY A 89 5.92 -18.64 -4.14
N SER A 90 5.35 -19.59 -4.86
CA SER A 90 6.00 -20.89 -5.15
C SER A 90 7.15 -20.75 -6.15
N ARG A 91 7.02 -19.88 -7.15
CA ARG A 91 8.05 -19.59 -8.17
C ARG A 91 9.18 -18.72 -7.62
N LEU A 92 8.88 -17.73 -6.79
CA LEU A 92 9.89 -16.90 -6.11
C LEU A 92 10.75 -17.72 -5.14
N ARG A 93 10.19 -18.76 -4.52
CA ARG A 93 10.95 -19.70 -3.69
C ARG A 93 11.99 -20.53 -4.47
N GLN A 94 11.86 -20.59 -5.80
CA GLN A 94 12.73 -21.33 -6.71
C GLN A 94 13.67 -20.41 -7.50
N GLN A 95 13.54 -19.08 -7.36
CA GLN A 95 14.43 -18.12 -7.99
C GLN A 95 15.84 -18.18 -7.38
N PRO A 96 16.91 -18.13 -8.20
CA PRO A 96 18.28 -18.11 -7.72
C PRO A 96 18.58 -16.82 -6.95
N ASP A 97 19.52 -16.90 -6.00
CA ASP A 97 19.95 -15.76 -5.19
C ASP A 97 20.43 -14.62 -6.10
N THR A 98 19.79 -13.46 -5.97
CA THR A 98 20.14 -12.22 -6.68
C THR A 98 20.66 -11.19 -5.68
N PHE A 99 21.41 -10.18 -6.13
CA PHE A 99 21.97 -9.12 -5.27
C PHE A 99 20.91 -8.43 -4.37
N LEU A 100 19.66 -8.34 -4.83
CA LEU A 100 18.51 -7.78 -4.11
C LEU A 100 17.64 -8.83 -3.40
N PHE A 101 17.79 -10.11 -3.73
CA PHE A 101 16.95 -11.20 -3.23
C PHE A 101 17.82 -12.37 -2.77
N LYS A 102 18.08 -12.44 -1.45
CA LYS A 102 18.72 -13.63 -0.86
C LYS A 102 17.69 -14.48 -0.16
N ARG A 103 17.69 -15.77 -0.46
CA ARG A 103 16.77 -16.77 0.08
C ARG A 103 16.77 -16.82 1.61
N ARG A 104 17.93 -16.58 2.24
CA ARG A 104 18.06 -16.50 3.70
C ARG A 104 17.23 -15.38 4.34
N TYR A 105 17.15 -14.20 3.72
CA TYR A 105 16.32 -13.09 4.22
C TYR A 105 14.83 -13.37 4.00
N TRP A 106 14.51 -14.07 2.90
CA TRP A 106 13.15 -14.51 2.63
C TRP A 106 12.65 -15.50 3.68
N GLU A 107 13.42 -16.54 3.98
CA GLU A 107 13.08 -17.53 5.01
C GLU A 107 12.97 -16.92 6.41
N GLN A 108 13.87 -15.98 6.76
CA GLN A 108 13.74 -15.23 8.02
C GLN A 108 12.46 -14.41 8.08
N SER A 109 12.12 -13.73 6.98
CA SER A 109 10.91 -12.92 6.89
C SER A 109 9.67 -13.81 7.00
N GLU A 110 9.63 -14.95 6.30
CA GLU A 110 8.53 -15.92 6.41
C GLU A 110 8.38 -16.46 7.84
N ASN A 111 9.48 -16.77 8.51
CA ASN A 111 9.47 -17.29 9.87
C ASN A 111 9.03 -16.22 10.89
N PHE A 112 9.45 -14.96 10.68
CA PHE A 112 8.96 -13.82 11.46
C PHE A 112 7.46 -13.60 11.26
N TYR A 113 6.98 -13.69 10.02
CA TYR A 113 5.56 -13.63 9.68
C TYR A 113 4.73 -14.74 10.32
N ARG A 114 5.26 -15.97 10.39
CA ARG A 114 4.60 -17.08 11.10
C ARG A 114 4.52 -16.83 12.59
N LYS A 115 5.56 -16.27 13.21
CA LYS A 115 5.59 -15.99 14.66
C LYS A 115 4.75 -14.77 15.06
N HIS A 116 4.78 -13.70 14.26
CA HIS A 116 4.15 -12.42 14.60
C HIS A 116 3.33 -11.84 13.43
N PRO A 117 2.28 -12.52 12.95
CA PRO A 117 1.53 -12.12 11.75
C PRO A 117 0.84 -10.75 11.90
N ARG A 118 0.39 -10.41 13.12
CA ARG A 118 -0.31 -9.15 13.40
C ARG A 118 0.62 -7.95 13.30
N TRP A 119 1.76 -8.02 14.00
CA TRP A 119 2.76 -6.97 13.99
C TRP A 119 3.46 -6.85 12.64
N ALA A 120 3.71 -7.96 11.95
CA ALA A 120 4.33 -7.94 10.64
C ALA A 120 3.48 -7.18 9.61
N LEU A 121 2.16 -7.41 9.60
CA LEU A 121 1.25 -6.71 8.68
C LEU A 121 1.05 -5.24 9.05
N LEU A 122 0.86 -4.93 10.33
CA LEU A 122 0.63 -3.55 10.78
C LEU A 122 1.89 -2.69 10.70
N ALA A 123 3.00 -3.15 11.28
CA ALA A 123 4.25 -2.39 11.30
C ALA A 123 4.92 -2.36 9.92
N GLY A 124 4.83 -3.45 9.15
CA GLY A 124 5.37 -3.50 7.79
C GLY A 124 4.74 -2.49 6.85
N ARG A 125 3.52 -2.01 7.15
CA ARG A 125 2.80 -1.02 6.36
C ARG A 125 3.44 0.39 6.40
N PHE A 126 4.15 0.71 7.48
CA PHE A 126 4.87 1.97 7.65
C PHE A 126 6.25 1.97 6.98
N LEU A 127 6.71 0.82 6.50
CA LEU A 127 7.98 0.68 5.80
C LEU A 127 7.69 0.49 4.30
N PRO A 128 7.97 1.48 3.43
CA PRO A 128 7.54 1.47 2.03
C PRO A 128 7.93 0.20 1.27
N ILE A 129 9.15 -0.29 1.50
CA ILE A 129 9.65 -1.52 0.89
C ILE A 129 8.85 -2.71 1.42
N ILE A 130 8.65 -2.80 2.73
CA ILE A 130 8.03 -3.96 3.37
C ILE A 130 6.54 -4.01 3.05
N ARG A 131 5.82 -2.88 2.97
CA ARG A 131 4.37 -2.85 2.70
C ARG A 131 3.99 -3.51 1.37
N THR A 132 4.82 -3.35 0.35
CA THR A 132 4.57 -3.95 -0.97
C THR A 132 4.80 -5.46 -0.93
N PHE A 133 5.76 -5.92 -0.13
CA PHE A 133 6.01 -7.33 0.08
C PHE A 133 5.10 -7.98 1.13
N ASN A 134 4.42 -7.21 2.00
CA ASN A 134 3.51 -7.72 3.02
C ASN A 134 2.47 -8.73 2.49
N PRO A 135 1.66 -8.41 1.46
CA PRO A 135 0.66 -9.33 0.93
C PRO A 135 1.31 -10.61 0.36
N LEU A 136 2.48 -10.49 -0.26
CA LEU A 136 3.24 -11.59 -0.82
C LEU A 136 3.83 -12.51 0.28
N LEU A 137 4.41 -11.93 1.33
CA LEU A 137 4.95 -12.64 2.49
C LEU A 137 3.83 -13.32 3.29
N ALA A 138 2.71 -12.64 3.50
CA ALA A 138 1.54 -13.21 4.15
C ALA A 138 0.99 -14.41 3.37
N ALA A 139 0.84 -14.30 2.04
CA ALA A 139 0.37 -15.39 1.19
C ALA A 139 1.33 -16.58 1.18
N SER A 140 2.63 -16.33 1.01
CA SER A 140 3.66 -17.37 0.98
C SER A 140 3.86 -18.08 2.33
N SER A 141 3.61 -17.40 3.46
CA SER A 141 3.66 -18.02 4.79
C SER A 141 2.49 -18.98 5.07
N GLY A 142 1.49 -19.05 4.18
CA GLY A 142 0.31 -19.89 4.32
C GLY A 142 -0.76 -19.29 5.26
N MET A 143 -0.80 -17.96 5.39
CA MET A 143 -1.82 -17.29 6.20
C MET A 143 -3.21 -17.51 5.62
N SER A 144 -4.20 -17.79 6.48
CA SER A 144 -5.59 -17.95 6.03
C SER A 144 -6.16 -16.60 5.54
N TRP A 145 -6.88 -16.62 4.41
CA TRP A 145 -7.49 -15.44 3.77
C TRP A 145 -8.30 -14.53 4.73
N PRO A 146 -9.15 -15.06 5.65
CA PRO A 146 -9.92 -14.19 6.56
C PRO A 146 -9.03 -13.43 7.56
N ARG A 147 -7.96 -14.07 8.05
CA ARG A 147 -7.01 -13.42 8.96
C ARG A 147 -6.23 -12.31 8.28
N PHE A 148 -5.81 -12.55 7.03
CA PHE A 148 -5.15 -11.52 6.23
C PHE A 148 -6.07 -10.31 6.04
N LEU A 149 -7.31 -10.54 5.60
CA LEU A 149 -8.27 -9.47 5.36
C LEU A 149 -8.52 -8.61 6.61
N LEU A 150 -8.72 -9.23 7.79
CA LEU A 150 -8.96 -8.51 9.04
C LEU A 150 -7.75 -7.65 9.48
N LEU A 151 -6.53 -8.19 9.38
CA LEU A 151 -5.31 -7.48 9.77
C LEU A 151 -4.97 -6.37 8.79
N THR A 152 -5.14 -6.64 7.49
CA THR A 152 -4.92 -5.67 6.43
C THR A 152 -5.95 -4.54 6.52
N ALA A 153 -7.24 -4.85 6.70
CA ALA A 153 -8.29 -3.84 6.83
C ALA A 153 -8.03 -2.90 8.01
N THR A 154 -7.69 -3.44 9.19
CA THR A 154 -7.34 -2.59 10.35
C THR A 154 -6.10 -1.73 10.09
N GLY A 155 -5.10 -2.27 9.39
CA GLY A 155 -3.94 -1.50 8.93
C GLY A 155 -4.28 -0.40 7.92
N CYS A 156 -5.14 -0.69 6.92
CA CYS A 156 -5.61 0.28 5.93
C CYS A 156 -6.31 1.45 6.61
N VAL A 157 -7.28 1.13 7.48
CA VAL A 157 -8.08 2.11 8.20
C VAL A 157 -7.18 3.02 9.02
N ALA A 158 -6.28 2.46 9.84
CA ALA A 158 -5.39 3.25 10.68
C ALA A 158 -4.45 4.13 9.83
N TYR A 159 -3.80 3.55 8.82
CA TYR A 159 -2.81 4.25 8.00
C TYR A 159 -3.43 5.39 7.16
N ILE A 160 -4.53 5.11 6.46
CA ILE A 160 -5.19 6.09 5.60
C ILE A 160 -5.81 7.20 6.44
N THR A 161 -6.47 6.85 7.55
CA THR A 161 -7.05 7.86 8.44
C THR A 161 -5.96 8.78 8.98
N VAL A 162 -4.84 8.23 9.46
CA VAL A 162 -3.72 9.04 9.99
C VAL A 162 -3.14 9.96 8.92
N LEU A 163 -2.87 9.47 7.71
CA LEU A 163 -2.26 10.29 6.66
C LEU A 163 -3.19 11.34 6.07
N VAL A 164 -4.46 10.98 5.83
CA VAL A 164 -5.45 11.93 5.30
C VAL A 164 -5.78 13.00 6.33
N MET A 165 -5.98 12.61 7.60
CA MET A 165 -6.23 13.57 8.69
C MET A 165 -5.00 14.42 9.03
N ALA A 166 -3.78 13.93 8.78
CA ALA A 166 -2.58 14.75 8.93
C ALA A 166 -2.47 15.83 7.84
N GLY A 167 -3.07 15.59 6.67
CA GLY A 167 -3.12 16.56 5.59
C GLY A 167 -4.29 17.54 5.69
N TYR A 168 -5.46 17.07 6.15
CA TYR A 168 -6.70 17.87 6.32
C TYR A 168 -6.56 18.94 7.40
#